data_AF-A0A3B8LK70-F1
#
_entry.id   AF-A0A3B8LK70-F1
#
_cell.length_a   1.000
_cell.length_b   1.000
_cell.length_c   1.000
_cell.angle_alpha   90.00
_cell.angle_beta   90.00
_cell.angle_gamma   90.00
#
_symmetry.space_group_name_H-M   'P 1'
#
loop_
_entity.id
_entity.type
_entity.pdbx_description
1 polymer ?
#
loop_
_entity_poly.entity_id
_entity_poly.type
_entity_poly.pdbx_seq_one_letter_code
_entity_poly.pdbx_strand_id
1 'polypeptide(L)'
;MSRMLCCCFILLEVMLVNVGCQESTPQESAKEDLLAKLRGLSKSGESQLQQAEKSSKQIQGKLWKLRDKMIKVDVQFGWIEKNHKEFQERYRDFAHGVSKLVGHYQELGMELQRIEKTYAKALGNYKKAQRTHAASSKAFKKSESLFQEALVYWKLRKDLKKIAKQLSEIKENFDRANKAYALFKKGKIMKSSFVRQFKQHVARGDWKQALQVMACMNITPRKYRLLLKAQGMDLTGKDIDHIVPLSKGGAQHPLNYRVLDASKNRSLQATWNIKKCLDAGKSNCLQAILVSKYCGSYKGNLPPF
;
A
#
# COMPACT_ATOMS: atom_id res chain seq x y z
N MET A 1 -94.51 -28.52 43.30
CA MET A 1 -94.16 -29.62 44.22
C MET A 1 -94.37 -29.14 45.65
N SER A 2 -95.11 -29.94 46.43
CA SER A 2 -95.31 -29.87 47.89
C SER A 2 -96.10 -28.70 48.48
N ARG A 3 -97.43 -28.74 48.26
CA ARG A 3 -98.40 -28.43 49.31
C ARG A 3 -98.74 -29.74 50.01
N MET A 4 -98.26 -29.95 51.23
CA MET A 4 -98.74 -30.98 52.13
C MET A 4 -98.37 -30.59 53.57
N LEU A 5 -99.33 -30.81 54.48
CA LEU A 5 -99.23 -30.79 55.94
C LEU A 5 -99.50 -29.46 56.65
N CYS A 6 -100.79 -29.23 56.91
CA CYS A 6 -101.30 -28.72 58.19
C CYS A 6 -102.76 -29.20 58.29
N CYS A 7 -102.99 -30.48 58.65
CA CYS A 7 -103.42 -30.89 60.00
C CYS A 7 -104.52 -29.98 60.56
N CYS A 8 -105.76 -30.41 60.42
CA CYS A 8 -106.49 -31.12 61.49
C CYS A 8 -106.80 -30.20 62.66
N PHE A 9 -107.87 -29.43 62.56
CA PHE A 9 -108.73 -29.08 63.70
C PHE A 9 -110.00 -28.41 63.16
N ILE A 10 -111.16 -28.77 63.73
CA ILE A 10 -112.50 -28.18 63.55
C ILE A 10 -113.36 -28.78 62.43
N LEU A 11 -114.09 -29.85 62.77
CA LEU A 11 -115.58 -29.90 62.74
C LEU A 11 -116.03 -31.33 63.09
N LEU A 12 -116.02 -31.64 64.38
CA LEU A 12 -116.79 -32.74 64.96
C LEU A 12 -117.89 -32.08 65.77
N GLU A 13 -119.00 -31.75 65.11
CA GLU A 13 -120.21 -31.26 65.78
C GLU A 13 -121.40 -32.02 65.20
N VAL A 14 -122.26 -32.47 66.12
CA VAL A 14 -123.58 -33.08 65.90
C VAL A 14 -123.58 -34.56 65.51
N MET A 15 -123.41 -35.44 66.50
CA MET A 15 -124.27 -36.62 66.71
C MET A 15 -124.12 -37.15 68.15
N LEU A 16 -125.20 -37.07 68.93
CA LEU A 16 -125.71 -38.01 69.94
C LEU A 16 -126.61 -37.19 70.90
N VAL A 17 -127.92 -37.14 70.62
CA VAL A 17 -128.95 -38.11 71.02
C VAL A 17 -129.48 -37.82 72.42
N ASN A 18 -130.76 -37.46 72.38
CA ASN A 18 -131.71 -37.27 73.45
C ASN A 18 -132.03 -38.63 74.11
N VAL A 19 -131.59 -38.88 75.34
CA VAL A 19 -132.24 -39.80 76.29
C VAL A 19 -131.98 -39.27 77.70
N GLY A 20 -133.05 -38.92 78.41
CA GLY A 20 -132.98 -38.47 79.80
C GLY A 20 -132.86 -39.62 80.79
N CYS A 21 -132.29 -39.31 81.95
CA CYS A 21 -132.77 -39.72 83.28
C CYS A 21 -131.95 -38.98 84.35
N GLN A 22 -132.66 -38.47 85.35
CA GLN A 22 -132.12 -37.82 86.55
C GLN A 22 -131.48 -38.87 87.46
N GLU A 23 -130.34 -38.56 88.07
CA GLU A 23 -130.04 -38.76 89.51
C GLU A 23 -128.63 -38.24 89.86
N SER A 24 -128.48 -37.88 91.12
CA SER A 24 -127.61 -36.84 91.66
C SER A 24 -126.29 -37.33 92.29
N THR A 25 -125.22 -36.54 92.13
CA THR A 25 -123.98 -36.44 92.96
C THR A 25 -123.02 -37.64 93.00
N PRO A 26 -121.69 -37.51 93.31
CA PRO A 26 -120.81 -36.34 93.43
C PRO A 26 -119.63 -36.47 92.43
N GLN A 27 -119.79 -35.95 91.21
CA GLN A 27 -118.77 -36.05 90.14
C GLN A 27 -118.34 -34.67 89.59
N GLU A 28 -118.72 -33.59 90.28
CA GLU A 28 -118.40 -32.21 89.89
C GLU A 28 -116.98 -31.79 90.29
N SER A 29 -116.44 -32.23 91.44
CA SER A 29 -115.06 -31.85 91.82
C SER A 29 -114.00 -32.48 90.93
N ALA A 30 -114.20 -33.72 90.48
CA ALA A 30 -113.31 -34.39 89.52
C ALA A 30 -113.39 -33.74 88.13
N LYS A 31 -114.57 -33.25 87.73
CA LYS A 31 -114.77 -32.54 86.46
C LYS A 31 -114.12 -31.16 86.48
N GLU A 32 -114.21 -30.43 87.59
CA GLU A 32 -113.52 -29.15 87.75
C GLU A 32 -111.99 -29.31 87.79
N ASP A 33 -111.46 -30.35 88.47
CA ASP A 33 -110.02 -30.64 88.49
C ASP A 33 -109.49 -31.03 87.10
N LEU A 34 -110.29 -31.77 86.32
CA LEU A 34 -109.95 -32.14 84.93
C LEU A 34 -110.00 -30.94 83.99
N LEU A 35 -111.00 -30.05 84.15
CA LEU A 35 -111.08 -28.79 83.41
C LEU A 35 -109.95 -27.82 83.76
N ALA A 36 -109.53 -27.76 85.03
CA ALA A 36 -108.38 -26.98 85.46
C ALA A 36 -107.07 -27.50 84.85
N LYS A 37 -106.86 -28.83 84.82
CA LYS A 37 -105.72 -29.48 84.14
C LYS A 37 -105.73 -29.21 82.63
N LEU A 38 -106.90 -29.32 81.98
CA LEU A 38 -107.04 -29.02 80.55
C LEU A 38 -106.74 -27.54 80.23
N ARG A 39 -107.18 -26.60 81.07
CA ARG A 39 -106.82 -25.17 80.94
C ARG A 39 -105.33 -24.92 81.17
N GLY A 40 -104.72 -25.63 82.13
CA GLY A 40 -103.27 -25.56 82.38
C GLY A 40 -102.45 -26.08 81.20
N LEU A 41 -102.85 -27.21 80.61
CA LEU A 41 -102.24 -27.79 79.41
C LEU A 41 -102.43 -26.91 78.18
N SER A 42 -103.62 -26.31 78.00
CA SER A 42 -103.89 -25.35 76.93
C SER A 42 -103.02 -24.10 77.05
N LYS A 43 -102.90 -23.48 78.23
CA LYS A 43 -102.01 -22.34 78.48
C LYS A 43 -100.53 -22.69 78.29
N SER A 44 -100.12 -23.87 78.75
CA SER A 44 -98.77 -24.39 78.52
C SER A 44 -98.50 -24.60 77.03
N GLY A 45 -99.46 -25.14 76.29
CA GLY A 45 -99.38 -25.33 74.84
C GLY A 45 -99.28 -24.01 74.09
N GLU A 46 -100.09 -23.01 74.45
CA GLU A 46 -100.01 -21.66 73.88
C GLU A 46 -98.66 -21.00 74.17
N SER A 47 -98.14 -21.12 75.39
CA SER A 47 -96.81 -20.61 75.75
C SER A 47 -95.70 -21.29 74.94
N GLN A 48 -95.78 -22.61 74.75
CA GLN A 48 -94.84 -23.36 73.91
C GLN A 48 -94.94 -22.96 72.44
N LEU A 49 -96.16 -22.74 71.93
CA LEU A 49 -96.41 -22.29 70.56
C LEU A 49 -95.82 -20.89 70.33
N GLN A 50 -96.09 -19.94 71.22
CA GLN A 50 -95.51 -18.59 71.15
C GLN A 50 -93.98 -18.60 71.22
N GLN A 51 -93.40 -19.47 72.06
CA GLN A 51 -91.95 -19.64 72.14
C GLN A 51 -91.38 -20.25 70.84
N ALA A 52 -92.09 -21.22 70.24
CA ALA A 52 -91.72 -21.82 68.97
C ALA A 52 -91.79 -20.79 67.82
N GLU A 53 -92.83 -19.96 67.77
CA GLU A 53 -92.95 -18.87 66.80
C GLU A 53 -91.82 -17.85 66.94
N LYS A 54 -91.48 -17.45 68.17
CA LYS A 54 -90.36 -16.53 68.44
C LYS A 54 -89.03 -17.12 67.99
N SER A 55 -88.81 -18.42 68.25
CA SER A 55 -87.62 -19.15 67.84
C SER A 55 -87.55 -19.29 66.32
N SER A 56 -88.67 -19.59 65.67
CA SER A 56 -88.81 -19.67 64.21
C SER A 56 -88.46 -18.32 63.55
N LYS A 57 -89.02 -17.20 64.04
CA LYS A 57 -88.66 -15.85 63.57
C LYS A 57 -87.17 -15.56 63.75
N GLN A 58 -86.58 -15.96 64.87
CA GLN A 58 -85.14 -15.79 65.12
C GLN A 58 -84.29 -16.63 64.16
N ILE A 59 -84.68 -17.87 63.87
CA ILE A 59 -84.02 -18.76 62.92
C ILE A 59 -84.12 -18.18 61.51
N GLN A 60 -85.30 -17.73 61.08
CA GLN A 60 -85.50 -17.09 59.78
C GLN A 60 -84.60 -15.87 59.62
N GLY A 61 -84.49 -15.01 60.65
CA GLY A 61 -83.57 -13.87 60.64
C GLY A 61 -82.09 -14.28 60.53
N LYS A 62 -81.67 -15.36 61.20
CA LYS A 62 -80.30 -15.90 61.07
C LYS A 62 -80.04 -16.46 59.67
N LEU A 63 -81.01 -17.19 59.09
CA LEU A 63 -80.92 -17.74 57.74
C LEU A 63 -80.80 -16.63 56.68
N TRP A 64 -81.55 -15.53 56.84
CA TRP A 64 -81.45 -14.38 55.93
C TRP A 64 -80.06 -13.75 55.98
N LYS A 65 -79.49 -13.55 57.19
CA LYS A 65 -78.12 -13.07 57.36
C LYS A 65 -77.06 -14.01 56.78
N LEU A 66 -77.28 -15.33 56.90
CA LEU A 66 -76.39 -16.34 56.30
C LEU A 66 -76.44 -16.27 54.78
N ARG A 67 -77.64 -16.17 54.21
CA ARG A 67 -77.85 -16.03 52.76
C ARG A 67 -77.12 -14.81 52.21
N ASP A 68 -77.24 -13.66 52.86
CA ASP A 68 -76.52 -12.44 52.45
C ASP A 68 -75.00 -12.61 52.50
N LYS A 69 -74.49 -13.28 53.54
CA LYS A 69 -73.05 -13.59 53.63
C LYS A 69 -72.61 -14.51 52.50
N MET A 70 -73.39 -15.54 52.16
CA MET A 70 -73.09 -16.42 51.04
C MET A 70 -73.08 -15.68 49.71
N ILE A 71 -74.04 -14.78 49.47
CA ILE A 71 -74.06 -13.94 48.25
C ILE A 71 -72.80 -13.09 48.17
N LYS A 72 -72.36 -12.49 49.28
CA LYS A 72 -71.11 -11.70 49.30
C LYS A 72 -69.87 -12.55 48.98
N VAL A 73 -69.81 -13.77 49.52
CA VAL A 73 -68.73 -14.72 49.25
C VAL A 73 -68.73 -15.13 47.78
N ASP A 74 -69.88 -15.41 47.19
CA ASP A 74 -70.03 -15.77 45.77
C ASP A 74 -69.53 -14.64 44.85
N VAL A 75 -69.88 -13.39 45.15
CA VAL A 75 -69.36 -12.20 44.43
C VAL A 75 -67.83 -12.09 44.55
N GLN A 76 -67.27 -12.35 45.73
CA GLN A 76 -65.82 -12.35 45.94
C GLN A 76 -65.13 -13.45 45.13
N PHE A 77 -65.69 -14.66 45.10
CA PHE A 77 -65.17 -15.76 44.27
C PHE A 77 -65.22 -15.40 42.78
N GLY A 78 -66.32 -14.82 42.28
CA GLY A 78 -66.40 -14.36 40.89
C GLY A 78 -65.33 -13.31 40.53
N TRP A 79 -65.03 -12.39 41.45
CA TRP A 79 -63.95 -11.41 41.27
C TRP A 79 -62.56 -12.08 41.25
N ILE A 80 -62.31 -13.05 42.14
CA ILE A 80 -61.06 -13.82 42.19
C ILE A 80 -60.85 -14.60 40.89
N GLU A 81 -61.89 -15.29 40.39
CA GLU A 81 -61.82 -16.05 39.14
C GLU A 81 -61.49 -15.15 37.95
N LYS A 82 -62.12 -13.98 37.87
CA LYS A 82 -61.84 -13.00 36.82
C LYS A 82 -60.38 -12.54 36.85
N ASN A 83 -59.88 -12.15 38.02
CA ASN A 83 -58.49 -11.71 38.15
C ASN A 83 -57.49 -12.83 37.88
N HIS A 84 -57.82 -14.07 38.27
CA HIS A 84 -56.97 -15.21 37.96
C HIS A 84 -56.86 -15.42 36.44
N LYS A 85 -57.96 -15.30 35.70
CA LYS A 85 -57.95 -15.38 34.23
C LYS A 85 -57.11 -14.25 33.61
N GLU A 86 -57.30 -13.01 34.05
CA GLU A 86 -56.50 -11.87 33.57
C GLU A 86 -55.01 -12.03 33.88
N PHE A 87 -54.66 -12.57 35.05
CA PHE A 87 -53.29 -12.88 35.41
C PHE A 87 -52.67 -13.95 34.51
N GLN A 88 -53.40 -15.03 34.22
CA GLN A 88 -52.93 -16.11 33.35
C GLN A 88 -52.68 -15.63 31.91
N GLU A 89 -53.52 -14.75 31.39
CA GLU A 89 -53.32 -14.13 30.07
C GLU A 89 -52.05 -13.26 30.06
N ARG A 90 -51.89 -12.37 31.06
CA ARG A 90 -50.68 -11.54 31.18
C ARG A 90 -49.41 -12.37 31.34
N TYR A 91 -49.47 -13.46 32.10
CA TYR A 91 -48.34 -14.38 32.26
C TYR A 91 -47.99 -15.07 30.95
N ARG A 92 -48.98 -15.49 30.16
CA ARG A 92 -48.77 -16.08 28.84
C ARG A 92 -48.11 -15.09 27.88
N ASP A 93 -48.56 -13.85 27.86
CA ASP A 93 -47.99 -12.78 27.04
C ASP A 93 -46.54 -12.49 27.46
N PHE A 94 -46.27 -12.43 28.76
CA PHE A 94 -44.92 -12.29 29.30
C PHE A 94 -44.01 -13.44 28.87
N ALA A 95 -44.46 -14.69 29.04
CA ALA A 95 -43.69 -15.88 28.65
C ALA A 95 -43.39 -15.89 27.14
N HIS A 96 -44.35 -15.49 26.31
CA HIS A 96 -44.16 -15.33 24.88
C HIS A 96 -43.13 -14.24 24.54
N GLY A 97 -43.18 -13.10 25.25
CA GLY A 97 -42.19 -12.02 25.13
C GLY A 97 -40.78 -12.49 25.48
N VAL A 98 -40.61 -13.22 26.57
CA VAL A 98 -39.32 -13.81 26.96
C VAL A 98 -38.83 -14.81 25.91
N SER A 99 -39.70 -15.67 25.38
CA SER A 99 -39.35 -16.63 24.33
C SER A 99 -38.83 -15.93 23.07
N LYS A 100 -39.50 -14.86 22.62
CA LYS A 100 -39.02 -14.03 21.49
C LYS A 100 -37.65 -13.41 21.77
N LEU A 101 -37.45 -12.88 22.98
CA LEU A 101 -36.18 -12.28 23.38
C LEU A 101 -35.04 -13.31 23.33
N VAL A 102 -35.27 -14.52 23.84
CA VAL A 102 -34.30 -15.62 23.76
C VAL A 102 -33.97 -15.97 22.30
N GLY A 103 -34.97 -16.00 21.42
CA GLY A 103 -34.77 -16.20 19.98
C GLY A 103 -33.84 -15.14 19.37
N HIS A 104 -34.08 -13.85 19.66
CA HIS A 104 -33.22 -12.77 19.17
C HIS A 104 -31.77 -12.86 19.67
N TYR A 105 -31.55 -13.27 20.93
CA TYR A 105 -30.19 -13.48 21.43
C TYR A 105 -29.48 -14.66 20.76
N GLN A 106 -30.20 -15.74 20.43
CA GLN A 106 -29.66 -16.87 19.69
C GLN A 106 -29.27 -16.47 18.25
N GLU A 107 -30.13 -15.70 17.57
CA GLU A 107 -29.85 -15.14 16.25
C GLU A 107 -28.61 -14.24 16.28
N LEU A 108 -28.52 -13.34 17.27
CA LEU A 108 -27.36 -12.47 17.46
C LEU A 108 -26.08 -13.28 17.68
N GLY A 109 -26.13 -14.34 18.50
CA GLY A 109 -25.00 -15.22 18.73
C GLY A 109 -24.51 -15.90 17.44
N MET A 110 -25.43 -16.37 16.59
CA MET A 110 -25.13 -16.96 15.29
C MET A 110 -24.49 -15.94 14.33
N GLU A 111 -24.98 -14.70 14.29
CA GLU A 111 -24.40 -13.63 13.47
C GLU A 111 -22.98 -13.25 13.94
N LEU A 112 -22.76 -13.14 15.26
CA LEU A 112 -21.42 -12.88 15.80
C LEU A 112 -20.41 -13.97 15.38
N GLN A 113 -20.81 -15.25 15.44
CA GLN A 113 -19.96 -16.34 14.96
C GLN A 113 -19.67 -16.25 13.44
N ARG A 114 -20.63 -15.80 12.62
CA ARG A 114 -20.42 -15.57 11.18
C ARG A 114 -19.43 -14.43 10.94
N ILE A 115 -19.52 -13.36 11.71
CA ILE A 115 -18.60 -12.22 11.66
C ILE A 115 -17.19 -12.66 12.02
N GLU A 116 -17.01 -13.42 13.11
CA GLU A 116 -15.71 -13.94 13.53
C GLU A 116 -15.03 -14.80 12.44
N LYS A 117 -15.79 -15.73 11.83
CA LYS A 117 -15.28 -16.55 10.72
C LYS A 117 -14.86 -15.70 9.51
N THR A 118 -15.65 -14.67 9.20
CA THR A 118 -15.36 -13.75 8.10
C THR A 118 -14.09 -12.94 8.36
N TYR A 119 -13.93 -12.42 9.58
CA TYR A 119 -12.75 -11.69 10.01
C TYR A 119 -11.49 -12.57 9.98
N ALA A 120 -11.58 -13.81 10.47
CA ALA A 120 -10.46 -14.76 10.44
C ALA A 120 -9.99 -15.04 8.99
N LYS A 121 -10.94 -15.18 8.04
CA LYS A 121 -10.62 -15.35 6.61
C LYS A 121 -9.94 -14.10 6.04
N ALA A 122 -10.45 -12.91 6.36
CA ALA A 122 -9.87 -11.64 5.92
C ALA A 122 -8.42 -11.47 6.44
N LEU A 123 -8.19 -11.77 7.72
CA LEU A 123 -6.85 -11.73 8.34
C LEU A 123 -5.90 -12.73 7.67
N GLY A 124 -6.37 -13.93 7.34
CA GLY A 124 -5.60 -14.92 6.57
C GLY A 124 -5.18 -14.40 5.19
N ASN A 125 -6.11 -13.77 4.46
CA ASN A 125 -5.84 -13.17 3.15
C ASN A 125 -4.84 -12.01 3.25
N TYR A 126 -4.99 -11.14 4.25
CA TYR A 126 -4.05 -10.04 4.51
C TYR A 126 -2.62 -10.56 4.74
N LYS A 127 -2.45 -11.58 5.59
CA LYS A 127 -1.14 -12.21 5.83
C LYS A 127 -0.53 -12.81 4.55
N LYS A 128 -1.36 -13.42 3.68
CA LYS A 128 -0.90 -13.91 2.37
C LYS A 128 -0.43 -12.77 1.47
N ALA A 129 -1.22 -11.69 1.36
CA ALA A 129 -0.87 -10.51 0.58
C ALA A 129 0.45 -9.87 1.07
N GLN A 130 0.64 -9.77 2.39
CA GLN A 130 1.88 -9.25 2.99
C GLN A 130 3.11 -10.10 2.59
N ARG A 131 2.99 -11.44 2.60
CA ARG A 131 4.06 -12.35 2.16
C ARG A 131 4.36 -12.18 0.68
N THR A 132 3.34 -12.09 -0.16
CA THR A 132 3.50 -11.86 -1.61
C THR A 132 4.20 -10.52 -1.87
N HIS A 133 3.80 -9.45 -1.20
CA HIS A 133 4.46 -8.15 -1.31
C HIS A 133 5.94 -8.23 -0.91
N ALA A 134 6.26 -8.89 0.20
CA ALA A 134 7.65 -9.10 0.62
C ALA A 134 8.47 -9.88 -0.42
N ALA A 135 7.89 -10.91 -1.04
CA ALA A 135 8.53 -11.66 -2.11
C ALA A 135 8.77 -10.79 -3.37
N SER A 136 7.76 -10.02 -3.81
CA SER A 136 7.88 -9.09 -4.93
C SER A 136 8.93 -8.01 -4.67
N SER A 137 8.98 -7.46 -3.45
CA SER A 137 10.00 -6.49 -3.06
C SER A 137 11.42 -7.06 -3.15
N LYS A 138 11.63 -8.31 -2.68
CA LYS A 138 12.92 -9.00 -2.84
C LYS A 138 13.28 -9.24 -4.32
N ALA A 139 12.31 -9.65 -5.15
CA ALA A 139 12.53 -9.85 -6.58
C ALA A 139 12.90 -8.54 -7.29
N PHE A 140 12.24 -7.44 -6.93
CA PHE A 140 12.54 -6.12 -7.48
C PHE A 140 13.97 -5.68 -7.13
N LYS A 141 14.39 -5.83 -5.86
CA LYS A 141 15.78 -5.55 -5.45
C LYS A 141 16.81 -6.37 -6.23
N LYS A 142 16.51 -7.64 -6.52
CA LYS A 142 17.37 -8.49 -7.36
C LYS A 142 17.43 -7.97 -8.80
N SER A 143 16.28 -7.59 -9.37
CA SER A 143 16.21 -7.00 -10.71
C SER A 143 16.99 -5.69 -10.81
N GLU A 144 16.89 -4.84 -9.78
CA GLU A 144 17.66 -3.59 -9.67
C GLU A 144 19.17 -3.86 -9.69
N SER A 145 19.66 -4.83 -8.90
CA SER A 145 21.07 -5.23 -8.92
C SER A 145 21.53 -5.68 -10.31
N LEU A 146 20.74 -6.53 -10.98
CA LEU A 146 21.04 -6.99 -12.34
C LEU A 146 21.04 -5.85 -13.35
N PHE A 147 20.15 -4.87 -13.20
CA PHE A 147 20.13 -3.68 -14.04
C PHE A 147 21.39 -2.82 -13.84
N GLN A 148 21.84 -2.64 -12.60
CA GLN A 148 23.08 -1.92 -12.31
C GLN A 148 24.30 -2.63 -12.92
N GLU A 149 24.37 -3.96 -12.83
CA GLU A 149 25.41 -4.75 -13.51
C GLU A 149 25.36 -4.56 -15.04
N ALA A 150 24.17 -4.55 -15.64
CA ALA A 150 24.00 -4.32 -17.08
C ALA A 150 24.51 -2.93 -17.50
N LEU A 151 24.33 -1.89 -16.68
CA LEU A 151 24.88 -0.55 -16.95
C LEU A 151 26.41 -0.56 -17.04
N VAL A 152 27.09 -1.38 -16.22
CA VAL A 152 28.55 -1.55 -16.29
C VAL A 152 28.95 -2.15 -17.65
N TYR A 153 28.25 -3.20 -18.11
CA TYR A 153 28.51 -3.80 -19.43
C TYR A 153 28.29 -2.81 -20.58
N TRP A 154 27.25 -1.97 -20.50
CA TRP A 154 26.99 -0.93 -21.49
C TRP A 154 28.12 0.10 -21.57
N LYS A 155 28.64 0.52 -20.42
CA LYS A 155 29.79 1.42 -20.35
C LYS A 155 31.03 0.77 -20.96
N LEU A 156 31.32 -0.48 -20.60
CA LEU A 156 32.44 -1.25 -21.16
C LEU A 156 32.35 -1.37 -22.68
N ARG A 157 31.15 -1.66 -23.22
CA ARG A 157 30.92 -1.71 -24.67
C ARG A 157 31.22 -0.37 -25.37
N LYS A 158 30.84 0.75 -24.75
CA LYS A 158 31.13 2.09 -25.29
C LYS A 158 32.63 2.35 -25.33
N ASP A 159 33.35 1.93 -24.29
CA ASP A 159 34.80 2.11 -24.22
C ASP A 159 35.56 1.19 -25.19
N LEU A 160 35.12 -0.07 -25.35
CA LEU A 160 35.65 -0.98 -26.37
C LEU A 160 35.51 -0.41 -27.79
N LYS A 161 34.39 0.25 -28.11
CA LYS A 161 34.24 0.94 -29.40
C LYS A 161 35.25 2.08 -29.59
N LYS A 162 35.55 2.84 -28.54
CA LYS A 162 36.57 3.91 -28.60
C LYS A 162 37.96 3.32 -28.84
N ILE A 163 38.31 2.27 -28.10
CA ILE A 163 39.59 1.56 -28.25
C ILE A 163 39.75 1.02 -29.67
N ALA A 164 38.70 0.38 -30.21
CA ALA A 164 38.72 -0.12 -31.58
C ALA A 164 39.00 0.99 -32.60
N LYS A 165 38.39 2.17 -32.43
CA LYS A 165 38.66 3.34 -33.27
C LYS A 165 40.11 3.81 -33.17
N GLN A 166 40.64 3.95 -31.96
CA GLN A 166 42.03 4.34 -31.72
C GLN A 166 43.02 3.35 -32.35
N LEU A 167 42.77 2.04 -32.22
CA LEU A 167 43.60 1.01 -32.85
C LEU A 167 43.60 1.11 -34.38
N SER A 168 42.45 1.43 -35.00
CA SER A 168 42.37 1.66 -36.44
C SER A 168 43.21 2.86 -36.88
N GLU A 169 43.15 3.99 -36.14
CA GLU A 169 43.94 5.18 -36.43
C GLU A 169 45.45 4.92 -36.27
N ILE A 170 45.86 4.17 -35.25
CA ILE A 170 47.24 3.74 -35.05
C ILE A 170 47.72 2.89 -36.23
N LYS A 171 46.90 1.93 -36.67
CA LYS A 171 47.24 1.07 -37.82
C LYS A 171 47.46 1.90 -39.09
N GLU A 172 46.57 2.83 -39.41
CA GLU A 172 46.73 3.71 -40.57
C GLU A 172 47.99 4.58 -40.48
N ASN A 173 48.31 5.11 -39.30
CA ASN A 173 49.54 5.87 -39.06
C ASN A 173 50.79 5.01 -39.28
N PHE A 174 50.77 3.78 -38.79
CA PHE A 174 51.86 2.83 -38.97
C PHE A 174 52.05 2.48 -40.46
N ASP A 175 50.96 2.24 -41.19
CA ASP A 175 51.01 1.98 -42.63
C ASP A 175 51.55 3.18 -43.42
N ARG A 176 51.14 4.41 -43.06
CA ARG A 176 51.69 5.65 -43.62
C ARG A 176 53.19 5.77 -43.36
N ALA A 177 53.62 5.51 -42.13
CA ALA A 177 55.03 5.57 -41.76
C ALA A 177 55.86 4.53 -42.53
N ASN A 178 55.36 3.30 -42.68
CA ASN A 178 56.01 2.25 -43.46
C ASN A 178 56.12 2.60 -44.94
N LYS A 179 55.07 3.16 -45.55
CA LYS A 179 55.11 3.65 -46.94
C LYS A 179 56.14 4.76 -47.11
N ALA A 180 56.16 5.73 -46.20
CA ALA A 180 57.15 6.81 -46.21
C ALA A 180 58.58 6.27 -46.09
N TYR A 181 58.80 5.32 -45.18
CA TYR A 181 60.08 4.65 -45.02
C TYR A 181 60.50 3.85 -46.26
N ALA A 182 59.57 3.17 -46.93
CA ALA A 182 59.84 2.45 -48.17
C ALA A 182 60.22 3.39 -49.34
N LEU A 183 59.53 4.53 -49.49
CA LEU A 183 59.87 5.55 -50.48
C LEU A 183 61.23 6.20 -50.16
N PHE A 184 61.47 6.49 -48.89
CA PHE A 184 62.76 6.97 -48.39
C PHE A 184 63.91 6.01 -48.71
N LYS A 185 63.68 4.69 -48.57
CA LYS A 185 64.66 3.65 -48.93
C LYS A 185 64.94 3.61 -50.44
N LYS A 186 63.96 3.94 -51.29
CA LYS A 186 64.07 3.94 -52.76
C LYS A 186 64.75 5.19 -53.33
N GLY A 187 64.60 6.34 -52.68
CA GLY A 187 65.29 7.57 -53.08
C GLY A 187 66.78 7.52 -52.73
N LYS A 188 67.67 7.40 -53.72
CA LYS A 188 69.14 7.52 -53.57
C LYS A 188 69.58 8.95 -53.20
N ILE A 189 69.04 9.54 -52.15
CA ILE A 189 69.38 10.90 -51.70
C ILE A 189 69.65 10.88 -50.20
N MET A 190 70.70 10.18 -49.77
CA MET A 190 71.36 10.52 -48.52
C MET A 190 72.86 10.33 -48.60
N LYS A 191 73.58 11.26 -47.95
CA LYS A 191 74.99 11.06 -47.60
C LYS A 191 75.09 9.82 -46.71
N SER A 192 76.07 8.96 -46.98
CA SER A 192 76.36 7.73 -46.22
C SER A 192 76.44 7.94 -44.71
N SER A 193 76.79 9.14 -44.25
CA SER A 193 76.86 9.53 -42.85
C SER A 193 75.52 9.52 -42.11
N PHE A 194 74.41 9.92 -42.75
CA PHE A 194 73.09 9.93 -42.11
C PHE A 194 72.57 8.51 -41.93
N VAL A 195 72.60 7.70 -43.00
CA VAL A 195 72.15 6.30 -42.95
C VAL A 195 72.93 5.56 -41.86
N ARG A 196 74.23 5.85 -41.73
CA ARG A 196 75.10 5.29 -40.70
C ARG A 196 74.67 5.70 -39.30
N GLN A 197 74.44 7.00 -39.03
CA GLN A 197 74.01 7.47 -37.69
C GLN A 197 72.64 6.90 -37.30
N PHE A 198 71.66 6.94 -38.21
CA PHE A 198 70.35 6.35 -37.97
C PHE A 198 70.45 4.85 -37.65
N LYS A 199 71.19 4.08 -38.47
CA LYS A 199 71.43 2.65 -38.23
C LYS A 199 72.16 2.39 -36.91
N GLN A 200 73.11 3.23 -36.51
CA GLN A 200 73.83 3.10 -35.23
C GLN A 200 72.90 3.31 -34.03
N HIS A 201 71.99 4.29 -34.07
CA HIS A 201 71.03 4.49 -32.97
C HIS A 201 69.99 3.37 -32.90
N VAL A 202 69.46 2.92 -34.05
CA VAL A 202 68.56 1.76 -34.10
C VAL A 202 69.24 0.50 -33.57
N ALA A 203 70.48 0.23 -33.97
CA ALA A 203 71.25 -0.93 -33.50
C ALA A 203 71.55 -0.89 -32.00
N ARG A 204 71.59 0.30 -31.39
CA ARG A 204 71.76 0.50 -29.94
C ARG A 204 70.44 0.54 -29.15
N GLY A 205 69.29 0.36 -29.83
CA GLY A 205 67.96 0.49 -29.21
C GLY A 205 67.57 1.92 -28.85
N ASP A 206 68.33 2.92 -29.30
CA ASP A 206 68.13 4.33 -28.98
C ASP A 206 67.17 5.00 -29.98
N TRP A 207 65.90 4.58 -29.91
CA TRP A 207 64.86 4.98 -30.86
C TRP A 207 64.57 6.48 -30.84
N LYS A 208 64.71 7.13 -29.68
CA LYS A 208 64.50 8.58 -29.55
C LYS A 208 65.54 9.36 -30.36
N GLN A 209 66.80 8.92 -30.35
CA GLN A 209 67.87 9.58 -31.08
C GLN A 209 67.85 9.21 -32.55
N ALA A 210 67.44 7.99 -32.90
CA ALA A 210 67.18 7.60 -34.28
C ALA A 210 66.08 8.47 -34.94
N LEU A 211 64.97 8.69 -34.22
CA LEU A 211 63.90 9.60 -34.67
C LEU A 211 64.39 11.05 -34.73
N GLN A 212 65.25 11.47 -33.80
CA GLN A 212 65.84 12.81 -33.82
C GLN A 212 66.72 13.05 -35.04
N VAL A 213 67.55 12.08 -35.43
CA VAL A 213 68.35 12.15 -36.66
C VAL A 213 67.42 12.26 -37.88
N MET A 214 66.31 11.52 -37.93
CA MET A 214 65.33 11.63 -39.01
C MET A 214 64.58 12.96 -39.06
N ALA A 215 64.17 13.48 -37.91
CA ALA A 215 63.42 14.73 -37.83
C ALA A 215 64.30 15.99 -37.98
N CYS A 216 65.63 15.85 -37.89
CA CYS A 216 66.58 16.97 -37.91
C CYS A 216 67.56 16.89 -39.08
N MET A 217 67.08 16.38 -40.23
CA MET A 217 67.83 16.42 -41.48
C MET A 217 68.34 17.82 -41.76
N ASN A 218 69.67 17.99 -41.82
CA ASN A 218 70.30 19.24 -42.23
C ASN A 218 70.31 19.35 -43.76
N ILE A 219 69.33 20.05 -44.31
CA ILE A 219 69.24 20.39 -45.74
C ILE A 219 69.41 21.89 -45.93
N THR A 220 70.40 22.29 -46.73
CA THR A 220 70.62 23.71 -47.05
C THR A 220 69.56 24.21 -48.04
N PRO A 221 69.25 25.52 -48.09
CA PRO A 221 68.29 26.07 -49.05
C PRO A 221 68.57 25.66 -50.49
N ARG A 222 69.86 25.65 -50.90
CA ARG A 222 70.29 25.18 -52.23
C ARG A 222 69.87 23.73 -52.51
N LYS A 223 70.03 22.82 -51.54
CA LYS A 223 69.64 21.41 -51.69
C LYS A 223 68.13 21.27 -51.72
N TYR A 224 67.42 22.03 -50.89
CA TYR A 224 65.97 22.01 -50.88
C TYR A 224 65.39 22.48 -52.22
N ARG A 225 65.97 23.53 -52.84
CA ARG A 225 65.62 23.94 -54.21
C ARG A 225 65.80 22.81 -55.23
N LEU A 226 66.92 22.08 -55.18
CA LEU A 226 67.15 20.94 -56.07
C LEU A 226 66.11 19.83 -55.85
N LEU A 227 65.72 19.59 -54.59
CA LEU A 227 64.70 18.62 -54.23
C LEU A 227 63.32 19.00 -54.80
N LEU A 228 62.92 20.26 -54.67
CA LEU A 228 61.68 20.78 -55.24
C LEU A 228 61.68 20.74 -56.78
N LYS A 229 62.80 21.10 -57.43
CA LYS A 229 62.96 20.98 -58.88
C LYS A 229 62.85 19.53 -59.34
N ALA A 230 63.47 18.59 -58.62
CA ALA A 230 63.35 17.16 -58.91
C ALA A 230 61.92 16.62 -58.72
N GLN A 231 61.10 17.30 -57.91
CA GLN A 231 59.66 17.04 -57.76
C GLN A 231 58.81 17.72 -58.84
N GLY A 232 59.42 18.38 -59.83
CA GLY A 232 58.72 19.06 -60.92
C GLY A 232 58.16 20.44 -60.56
N MET A 233 58.55 21.01 -59.41
CA MET A 233 58.11 22.36 -59.03
C MET A 233 58.89 23.43 -59.81
N ASP A 234 58.19 24.30 -60.53
CA ASP A 234 58.79 25.48 -61.15
C ASP A 234 59.13 26.54 -60.09
N LEU A 235 60.41 26.89 -60.02
CA LEU A 235 60.96 27.88 -59.11
C LEU A 235 61.37 29.17 -59.84
N THR A 236 60.98 29.35 -61.10
CA THR A 236 61.27 30.58 -61.85
C THR A 236 60.66 31.78 -61.13
N GLY A 237 61.49 32.79 -60.81
CA GLY A 237 61.07 33.96 -60.03
C GLY A 237 60.81 33.70 -58.54
N LYS A 238 61.10 32.50 -58.02
CA LYS A 238 60.89 32.13 -56.61
C LYS A 238 62.20 31.77 -55.92
N ASP A 239 62.27 31.99 -54.61
CA ASP A 239 63.35 31.54 -53.74
C ASP A 239 62.82 30.82 -52.49
N ILE A 240 63.74 30.21 -51.76
CA ILE A 240 63.49 29.46 -50.53
C ILE A 240 64.03 30.26 -49.36
N ASP A 241 63.17 30.51 -48.37
CA ASP A 241 63.56 31.13 -47.12
C ASP A 241 63.13 30.26 -45.93
N HIS A 242 63.77 30.49 -44.79
CA HIS A 242 63.35 29.86 -43.55
C HIS A 242 62.11 30.56 -42.98
N ILE A 243 61.15 29.78 -42.48
CA ILE A 243 59.97 30.30 -41.77
C ILE A 243 60.42 30.88 -40.41
N VAL A 244 61.28 30.15 -39.70
CA VAL A 244 62.04 30.61 -38.53
C VAL A 244 63.49 30.83 -38.96
N PRO A 245 64.01 32.06 -38.94
CA PRO A 245 65.39 32.35 -39.34
C PRO A 245 66.43 31.56 -38.53
N LEU A 246 67.53 31.17 -39.17
CA LEU A 246 68.65 30.48 -38.51
C LEU A 246 69.21 31.26 -37.32
N SER A 247 69.31 32.59 -37.44
CA SER A 247 69.78 33.48 -36.36
C SER A 247 68.88 33.49 -35.13
N LYS A 248 67.65 32.98 -35.25
CA LYS A 248 66.68 32.82 -34.15
C LYS A 248 66.44 31.35 -33.82
N GLY A 249 67.32 30.48 -34.28
CA GLY A 249 67.27 29.07 -33.95
C GLY A 249 66.35 28.25 -34.84
N GLY A 250 66.06 28.70 -36.06
CA GLY A 250 65.41 27.82 -37.03
C GLY A 250 66.27 26.60 -37.37
N ALA A 251 65.65 25.44 -37.58
CA ALA A 251 66.36 24.26 -38.09
C ALA A 251 66.58 24.36 -39.60
N GLN A 252 67.68 23.81 -40.10
CA GLN A 252 67.91 23.59 -41.54
C GLN A 252 67.11 22.38 -42.02
N HIS A 253 65.77 22.43 -41.90
CA HIS A 253 64.87 21.30 -42.13
C HIS A 253 63.81 21.64 -43.20
N PRO A 254 63.36 20.68 -44.04
CA PRO A 254 62.31 20.92 -45.04
C PRO A 254 61.07 21.64 -44.52
N LEU A 255 60.59 21.27 -43.32
CA LEU A 255 59.40 21.88 -42.68
C LEU A 255 59.64 23.30 -42.14
N ASN A 256 60.88 23.76 -42.07
CA ASN A 256 61.21 25.15 -41.75
C ASN A 256 61.48 25.97 -43.02
N TYR A 257 61.25 25.42 -44.21
CA TYR A 257 61.37 26.16 -45.47
C TYR A 257 60.02 26.55 -46.04
N ARG A 258 59.97 27.70 -46.71
CA ARG A 258 58.85 28.12 -47.55
C ARG A 258 59.36 28.63 -48.89
N VAL A 259 58.56 28.44 -49.92
CA VAL A 259 58.77 29.03 -51.25
C VAL A 259 58.09 30.39 -51.27
N LEU A 260 58.79 31.42 -51.75
CA LEU A 260 58.24 32.77 -51.92
C LEU A 260 58.85 33.45 -53.15
N ASP A 261 58.25 34.55 -53.59
CA ASP A 261 58.78 35.34 -54.72
C ASP A 261 60.19 35.83 -54.41
N ALA A 262 61.10 35.75 -55.37
CA ALA A 262 62.49 36.14 -55.17
C ALA A 262 62.62 37.61 -54.72
N SER A 263 61.71 38.49 -55.14
CA SER A 263 61.63 39.90 -54.70
C SER A 263 61.28 40.07 -53.22
N LYS A 264 60.69 39.05 -52.60
CA LYS A 264 60.37 39.01 -51.16
C LYS A 264 61.47 38.34 -50.34
N ASN A 265 62.44 37.67 -50.96
CA ASN A 265 63.54 37.03 -50.24
C ASN A 265 64.56 38.06 -49.75
N ARG A 266 64.24 38.69 -48.61
CA ARG A 266 65.06 39.71 -47.98
C ARG A 266 65.85 39.09 -46.83
N SER A 267 66.94 38.41 -47.16
CA SER A 267 67.97 37.99 -46.19
C SER A 267 68.63 39.15 -45.42
N LEU A 268 68.12 40.39 -45.54
CA LEU A 268 68.67 41.61 -44.91
C LEU A 268 67.69 42.34 -43.96
N GLN A 269 66.52 41.77 -43.63
CA GLN A 269 65.71 42.25 -42.49
C GLN A 269 65.40 41.10 -41.53
N ALA A 270 66.45 40.67 -40.83
CA ALA A 270 66.58 39.51 -39.95
C ALA A 270 65.85 39.64 -38.58
N THR A 271 64.74 40.37 -38.51
CA THR A 271 63.85 40.31 -37.36
C THR A 271 62.79 39.24 -37.62
N TRP A 272 62.95 38.09 -36.95
CA TRP A 272 61.83 37.16 -36.75
C TRP A 272 60.72 37.92 -36.02
N ASN A 273 59.52 37.87 -36.57
CA ASN A 273 58.32 38.22 -35.84
C ASN A 273 57.24 37.18 -36.16
N ILE A 274 56.27 37.08 -35.25
CA ILE A 274 55.20 36.10 -35.37
C ILE A 274 54.38 36.30 -36.66
N LYS A 275 54.24 37.54 -37.13
CA LYS A 275 53.53 37.88 -38.38
C LYS A 275 54.14 37.19 -39.59
N LYS A 276 55.46 37.28 -39.79
CA LYS A 276 56.18 36.63 -40.89
C LYS A 276 56.06 35.10 -40.85
N CYS A 277 56.01 34.53 -39.65
CA CYS A 277 55.79 33.10 -39.46
C CYS A 277 54.36 32.72 -39.85
N LEU A 278 53.37 33.49 -39.40
CA LEU A 278 51.96 33.32 -39.76
C LEU A 278 51.68 33.56 -41.26
N ASP A 279 52.45 34.40 -41.94
CA ASP A 279 52.37 34.57 -43.40
C ASP A 279 52.70 33.27 -44.15
N ALA A 280 53.45 32.34 -43.53
CA ALA A 280 53.66 31.00 -44.06
C ALA A 280 52.46 30.05 -43.83
N GLY A 281 51.45 30.50 -43.08
CA GLY A 281 50.31 29.73 -42.58
C GLY A 281 50.53 29.24 -41.15
N LYS A 282 49.47 29.28 -40.32
CA LYS A 282 49.50 28.88 -38.90
C LYS A 282 50.07 27.47 -38.69
N SER A 283 49.66 26.51 -39.52
CA SER A 283 50.15 25.12 -39.47
C SER A 283 51.65 25.03 -39.77
N ASN A 284 52.11 25.65 -40.86
CA ASN A 284 53.52 25.62 -41.27
C ASN A 284 54.41 26.36 -40.27
N CYS A 285 53.93 27.48 -39.72
CA CYS A 285 54.60 28.21 -38.64
C CYS A 285 54.79 27.34 -37.40
N LEU A 286 53.74 26.66 -36.94
CA LEU A 286 53.81 25.78 -35.78
C LEU A 286 54.75 24.59 -36.06
N GLN A 287 54.66 23.97 -37.23
CA GLN A 287 55.55 22.88 -37.64
C GLN A 287 57.02 23.31 -37.69
N ALA A 288 57.30 24.50 -38.25
CA ALA A 288 58.63 25.09 -38.31
C ALA A 288 59.21 25.33 -36.91
N ILE A 289 58.41 25.85 -35.97
CA ILE A 289 58.84 26.07 -34.58
C ILE A 289 59.02 24.74 -33.85
N LEU A 290 58.10 23.80 -34.00
CA LEU A 290 58.17 22.47 -33.36
C LEU A 290 59.39 21.70 -33.84
N VAL A 291 59.66 21.66 -35.14
CA VAL A 291 60.86 20.97 -35.65
C VAL A 291 62.12 21.69 -35.20
N SER A 292 62.14 23.02 -35.19
CA SER A 292 63.30 23.78 -34.74
C SER A 292 63.59 23.61 -33.24
N LYS A 293 62.54 23.48 -32.42
CA LYS A 293 62.64 23.18 -30.98
C LYS A 293 63.06 21.73 -30.74
N TYR A 294 62.49 20.78 -31.48
CA TYR A 294 62.85 19.36 -31.41
C TYR A 294 64.31 19.11 -31.82
N CYS A 295 64.80 19.87 -32.81
CA CYS A 295 66.20 19.86 -33.24
C CYS A 295 67.14 20.68 -32.33
N GLY A 296 66.65 21.20 -31.21
CA GLY A 296 67.44 21.94 -30.22
C GLY A 296 67.95 23.30 -30.71
N SER A 297 67.53 23.73 -31.89
CA SER A 297 67.97 24.99 -32.50
C SER A 297 67.18 26.19 -31.97
N TYR A 298 65.87 26.05 -31.73
CA TYR A 298 64.99 27.15 -31.30
C TYR A 298 64.96 27.28 -29.78
N LYS A 299 65.41 28.43 -29.27
CA LYS A 299 65.44 28.76 -27.83
C LYS A 299 64.30 29.67 -27.37
N GLY A 300 63.42 30.09 -28.29
CA GLY A 300 62.28 30.94 -27.95
C GLY A 300 61.12 30.18 -27.32
N ASN A 301 60.18 30.91 -26.71
CA ASN A 301 58.90 30.34 -26.29
C ASN A 301 58.04 30.01 -27.50
N LEU A 302 57.12 29.05 -27.33
CA LEU A 302 56.07 28.82 -28.31
C LEU A 302 55.17 30.08 -28.32
N PRO A 303 54.86 30.64 -29.50
CA PRO A 303 53.91 31.74 -29.58
C PRO A 303 52.56 31.33 -28.98
N PRO A 304 51.85 32.24 -28.27
CA PRO A 304 50.45 32.02 -27.95
C PRO A 304 49.67 32.07 -29.27
N PHE A 305 49.26 30.90 -29.76
CA PHE A 305 48.52 30.72 -31.01
C PHE A 305 47.03 30.55 -30.76
#